data_AF-A0A965U0D7-F1
#
_entry.id   AF-A0A965U0D7-F1
#
_cell.length_a   1.000
_cell.length_b   1.000
_cell.length_c   1.000
_cell.angle_alpha   90.00
_cell.angle_beta   90.00
_cell.angle_gamma   90.00
#
_symmetry.space_group_name_H-M   'P 1'
#
loop_
_entity.id
_entity.type
_entity.pdbx_description
1 polymer ?
#
loop_
_entity_poly.entity_id
_entity_poly.type
_entity_poly.pdbx_seq_one_letter_code
_entity_poly.pdbx_strand_id
1 'polypeptide(L)'
;MKLQESAFSDHAALEARMKALLVPGLTFTLIRNGARQDTVALGVKRTDTNEPMTPDTTFEAASLTKSLFATLVLRLADEGVLSLDTPLRVYREEPGLCADARFARITARHVLSHASGLPNWAEKPLSMEFTPGEGFRYSGEGYYYLQRVVEQLCHARLPELFDAYFFTPWGMSHSSGIWNGAIGARMTHIFDEKGVMQEKREGVDLTGLAPEPNAAWSLYATSG
;
A
#
# COMPACT_ATOMS: atom_id res chain seq x y z
N MET A 1 -24.32 8.10 -25.49
CA MET A 1 -22.98 7.65 -25.93
C MET A 1 -22.76 6.25 -25.38
N LYS A 2 -22.95 5.19 -26.19
CA LYS A 2 -22.60 3.83 -25.76
C LYS A 2 -21.07 3.82 -25.64
N LEU A 3 -20.54 3.68 -24.43
CA LEU A 3 -19.15 3.28 -24.25
C LEU A 3 -18.98 2.01 -25.09
N GLN A 4 -18.13 2.05 -26.12
CA GLN A 4 -17.72 0.86 -26.87
C GLN A 4 -17.39 -0.24 -25.85
N GLU A 5 -17.78 -1.49 -26.17
CA GLU A 5 -17.22 -2.68 -25.52
C GLU A 5 -15.70 -2.45 -25.42
N SER A 6 -15.27 -2.26 -24.18
CA SER A 6 -14.16 -1.35 -23.86
C SER A 6 -12.81 -1.88 -24.34
N ALA A 7 -11.78 -1.04 -24.41
CA ALA A 7 -10.39 -1.46 -24.65
C ALA A 7 -9.92 -2.65 -23.77
N PHE A 8 -10.63 -2.96 -22.68
CA PHE A 8 -10.42 -4.13 -21.82
C PHE A 8 -10.91 -5.47 -22.39
N SER A 9 -11.72 -5.50 -23.46
CA SER A 9 -12.13 -6.75 -24.13
C SER A 9 -11.22 -7.13 -25.30
N ASP A 10 -10.36 -6.22 -25.78
CA ASP A 10 -9.35 -6.51 -26.80
C ASP A 10 -8.04 -6.95 -26.13
N HIS A 11 -8.01 -8.21 -25.70
CA HIS A 11 -6.85 -8.79 -25.03
C HIS A 11 -5.61 -8.79 -25.94
N ALA A 12 -5.76 -8.93 -27.26
CA ALA A 12 -4.64 -8.94 -28.19
C ALA A 12 -3.93 -7.58 -28.25
N ALA A 13 -4.69 -6.48 -28.28
CA ALA A 13 -4.11 -5.14 -28.18
C ALA A 13 -3.40 -4.90 -26.84
N LEU A 14 -3.96 -5.42 -25.74
CA LEU A 14 -3.36 -5.33 -24.41
C LEU A 14 -2.04 -6.12 -24.32
N GLU A 15 -2.02 -7.37 -24.80
CA GLU A 15 -0.81 -8.20 -24.85
C GLU A 15 0.28 -7.60 -25.73
N ALA A 16 -0.09 -7.00 -26.87
CA ALA A 16 0.85 -6.28 -27.73
C ALA A 16 1.50 -5.10 -26.98
N ARG A 17 0.72 -4.38 -26.17
CA ARG A 17 1.22 -3.27 -25.34
C ARG A 17 2.05 -3.75 -24.15
N MET A 18 1.67 -4.85 -23.51
CA MET A 18 2.47 -5.51 -22.48
C MET A 18 3.84 -5.88 -23.03
N LYS A 19 3.91 -6.48 -24.22
CA LYS A 19 5.17 -6.80 -24.89
C LYS A 19 6.01 -5.55 -25.21
N ALA A 20 5.38 -4.49 -25.71
CA ALA A 20 6.07 -3.24 -26.04
C ALA A 20 6.63 -2.52 -24.80
N LEU A 21 5.99 -2.70 -23.64
CA LEU A 21 6.38 -2.09 -22.36
C LEU A 21 7.17 -3.04 -21.46
N LEU A 22 7.54 -4.23 -21.97
CA LEU A 22 8.27 -5.26 -21.21
C LEU A 22 7.56 -5.68 -19.91
N VAL A 23 6.22 -5.66 -19.90
CA VAL A 23 5.37 -6.12 -18.79
C VAL A 23 5.08 -7.62 -18.98
N PRO A 24 5.66 -8.52 -18.16
CA PRO A 24 5.55 -9.96 -18.41
C PRO A 24 4.18 -10.55 -18.06
N GLY A 25 3.50 -9.96 -17.08
CA GLY A 25 2.22 -10.44 -16.58
C GLY A 25 1.36 -9.32 -16.02
N LEU A 26 0.05 -9.46 -16.15
CA LEU A 26 -0.95 -8.50 -15.70
C LEU A 26 -2.20 -9.23 -15.22
N THR A 27 -2.82 -8.72 -14.15
CA THR A 27 -4.22 -9.04 -13.84
C THR A 27 -5.04 -7.77 -13.70
N PHE A 28 -6.31 -7.82 -14.07
CA PHE A 28 -7.23 -6.71 -13.86
C PHE A 28 -8.66 -7.22 -13.69
N THR A 29 -9.46 -6.49 -12.91
CA THR A 29 -10.88 -6.77 -12.68
C THR A 29 -11.72 -5.57 -13.08
N LEU A 30 -12.75 -5.80 -13.88
CA LEU A 30 -13.71 -4.75 -14.23
C LEU A 30 -14.87 -4.73 -13.23
N ILE A 31 -15.06 -3.60 -12.56
CA ILE A 31 -16.26 -3.34 -11.75
C ILE A 31 -17.16 -2.38 -12.52
N ARG A 32 -18.42 -2.78 -12.73
CA ARG A 32 -19.43 -1.97 -13.44
C ARG A 32 -20.77 -2.10 -12.74
N ASN A 33 -21.44 -0.97 -12.51
CA ASN A 33 -22.74 -0.91 -11.83
C ASN A 33 -22.75 -1.61 -10.46
N GLY A 34 -21.65 -1.48 -9.70
CA GLY A 34 -21.49 -2.11 -8.39
C GLY A 34 -21.22 -3.62 -8.41
N ALA A 35 -21.11 -4.24 -9.59
CA ALA A 35 -20.85 -5.67 -9.73
C ALA A 35 -19.49 -5.92 -10.40
N ARG A 36 -18.75 -6.90 -9.86
CA ARG A 36 -17.61 -7.50 -10.55
C ARG A 36 -18.11 -8.20 -11.81
N GLN A 37 -17.51 -7.86 -12.95
CA GLN A 37 -17.82 -8.50 -14.23
C GLN A 37 -16.90 -9.71 -14.40
N ASP A 38 -15.68 -9.48 -14.87
CA ASP A 38 -14.64 -10.51 -15.05
C ASP A 38 -13.31 -10.05 -14.44
N THR A 39 -12.51 -11.04 -14.04
CA THR A 39 -11.09 -10.89 -13.71
C THR A 39 -10.27 -11.58 -14.79
N VAL A 40 -9.43 -10.81 -15.45
CA VAL A 40 -8.57 -11.28 -16.55
C VAL A 40 -7.14 -11.37 -16.05
N ALA A 41 -6.45 -12.44 -16.44
CA ALA A 41 -5.03 -12.65 -16.19
C ALA A 41 -4.33 -12.94 -17.52
N LEU A 42 -3.27 -12.19 -17.81
CA LEU A 42 -2.50 -12.29 -19.05
C LEU A 42 -1.02 -12.42 -18.75
N GLY A 43 -0.29 -13.16 -19.58
CA GLY A 43 1.16 -13.34 -19.46
C GLY A 43 1.56 -14.29 -18.33
N VAL A 44 2.75 -14.05 -17.76
CA VAL A 44 3.43 -14.99 -16.83
C VAL A 44 3.84 -14.33 -15.51
N LYS A 45 3.83 -15.13 -14.44
CA LYS A 45 4.37 -14.78 -13.11
C LYS A 45 5.90 -14.76 -13.07
N ARG A 46 6.53 -15.56 -13.93
CA ARG A 46 7.98 -15.79 -14.02
C ARG A 46 8.35 -16.29 -15.40
N THR A 47 9.50 -15.88 -15.90
CA THR A 47 9.93 -16.12 -17.29
C THR A 47 10.80 -17.36 -17.48
N ASP A 48 11.35 -17.91 -16.41
CA ASP A 48 12.19 -19.13 -16.45
C ASP A 48 11.39 -20.41 -16.71
N THR A 49 10.17 -20.49 -16.18
CA THR A 49 9.27 -21.65 -16.29
C THR A 49 8.01 -21.34 -17.08
N ASN A 50 7.81 -20.07 -17.47
CA ASN A 50 6.58 -19.56 -18.10
C ASN A 50 5.31 -19.89 -17.30
N GLU A 51 5.41 -19.84 -15.97
CA GLU A 51 4.25 -20.05 -15.10
C GLU A 51 3.19 -18.97 -15.38
N PRO A 52 1.96 -19.34 -15.80
CA PRO A 52 0.96 -18.38 -16.24
C PRO A 52 0.43 -17.54 -15.07
N MET A 53 0.05 -16.30 -15.37
CA MET A 53 -0.76 -15.50 -14.45
C MET A 53 -2.12 -16.15 -14.22
N THR A 54 -2.65 -16.00 -13.01
CA THR A 54 -4.01 -16.42 -12.65
C THR A 54 -4.74 -15.27 -11.95
N PRO A 55 -6.08 -15.27 -11.90
CA PRO A 55 -6.84 -14.30 -11.10
C PRO A 55 -6.39 -14.22 -9.63
N ASP A 56 -5.92 -15.35 -9.08
CA ASP A 56 -5.43 -15.46 -7.70
C ASP A 56 -3.95 -15.09 -7.53
N THR A 57 -3.28 -14.60 -8.58
CA THR A 57 -1.89 -14.17 -8.48
C THR A 57 -1.78 -12.92 -7.61
N THR A 58 -0.94 -12.99 -6.59
CA THR A 58 -0.74 -11.90 -5.64
C THR A 58 0.35 -10.93 -6.12
N PHE A 59 0.12 -9.65 -5.90
CA PHE A 59 1.06 -8.57 -6.19
C PHE A 59 1.40 -7.80 -4.92
N GLU A 60 2.60 -7.23 -4.88
CA GLU A 60 2.90 -6.13 -3.97
C GLU A 60 2.17 -4.88 -4.48
N ALA A 61 1.17 -4.42 -3.73
CA ALA A 61 0.37 -3.25 -4.11
C ALA A 61 1.09 -1.93 -3.78
N ALA A 62 2.24 -2.02 -3.08
CA ALA A 62 3.09 -0.90 -2.73
C ALA A 62 2.27 0.29 -2.18
N SER A 63 2.43 1.48 -2.73
CA SER A 63 1.81 2.71 -2.19
C SER A 63 0.27 2.74 -2.23
N LEU A 64 -0.40 1.77 -2.87
CA LEU A 64 -1.85 1.59 -2.72
C LEU A 64 -2.25 1.26 -1.27
N THR A 65 -1.31 0.74 -0.46
CA THR A 65 -1.47 0.55 1.00
C THR A 65 -1.94 1.83 1.69
N LYS A 66 -1.46 3.01 1.25
CA LYS A 66 -1.80 4.29 1.87
C LYS A 66 -3.28 4.61 1.76
N SER A 67 -3.92 4.25 0.65
CA SER A 67 -5.36 4.47 0.45
C SER A 67 -6.19 3.61 1.40
N LEU A 68 -5.79 2.35 1.59
CA LEU A 68 -6.42 1.44 2.55
C LEU A 68 -6.22 1.93 3.99
N PHE A 69 -5.00 2.32 4.34
CA PHE A 69 -4.69 2.87 5.66
C PHE A 69 -5.37 4.21 5.93
N ALA A 70 -5.47 5.11 4.94
CA ALA A 70 -6.21 6.35 5.06
C ALA A 70 -7.68 6.07 5.35
N THR A 71 -8.27 5.07 4.69
CA THR A 71 -9.63 4.61 4.98
C THR A 71 -9.77 4.13 6.42
N LEU A 72 -8.80 3.36 6.93
CA LEU A 72 -8.77 2.92 8.33
C LEU A 72 -8.74 4.11 9.29
N VAL A 73 -7.84 5.07 9.07
CA VAL A 73 -7.71 6.26 9.94
C VAL A 73 -9.00 7.08 9.94
N LEU A 74 -9.65 7.24 8.78
CA LEU A 74 -10.94 7.94 8.69
C LEU A 74 -12.04 7.19 9.45
N ARG A 75 -12.09 5.86 9.37
CA ARG A 75 -13.03 5.04 10.16
C ARG A 75 -12.79 5.18 11.66
N LEU A 76 -11.54 5.09 12.10
CA LEU A 76 -11.17 5.28 13.51
C LEU A 76 -11.50 6.71 14.00
N ALA A 77 -11.42 7.70 13.13
CA ALA A 77 -11.84 9.06 13.45
C ALA A 77 -13.36 9.18 13.60
N ASP A 78 -14.13 8.56 12.70
CA ASP A 78 -15.59 8.49 12.80
C ASP A 78 -16.04 7.75 14.08
N GLU A 79 -15.29 6.73 14.50
CA GLU A 79 -15.52 5.96 15.73
C GLU A 79 -15.05 6.70 17.01
N GLY A 80 -14.42 7.86 16.87
CA GLY A 80 -13.95 8.68 17.99
C GLY A 80 -12.67 8.16 18.66
N VAL A 81 -11.97 7.18 18.06
CA VAL A 81 -10.69 6.66 18.57
C VAL A 81 -9.58 7.71 18.48
N LEU A 82 -9.61 8.56 17.44
CA LEU A 82 -8.72 9.70 17.29
C LEU A 82 -9.42 10.88 16.61
N SER A 83 -8.86 12.08 16.74
CA SER A 83 -9.26 13.25 15.95
C SER A 83 -8.23 13.53 14.87
N LEU A 84 -8.69 13.88 13.67
CA LEU A 84 -7.82 14.24 12.55
C LEU A 84 -6.98 15.50 12.82
N ASP A 85 -7.43 16.34 13.75
CA ASP A 85 -6.85 17.66 14.03
C ASP A 85 -6.08 17.70 15.37
N THR A 86 -6.17 16.64 16.18
CA THR A 86 -5.35 16.54 17.40
C THR A 86 -3.91 16.20 17.01
N PRO A 87 -2.90 16.91 17.57
CA PRO A 87 -1.51 16.59 17.31
C PRO A 87 -1.17 15.16 17.72
N LEU A 88 -0.50 14.41 16.84
CA LEU A 88 -0.20 12.99 17.03
C LEU A 88 0.60 12.70 18.30
N ARG A 89 1.43 13.66 18.74
CA ARG A 89 2.20 13.56 19.99
C ARG A 89 1.33 13.35 21.23
N VAL A 90 0.07 13.83 21.20
CA VAL A 90 -0.88 13.67 22.31
C VAL A 90 -1.22 12.20 22.50
N TYR A 91 -1.26 11.44 21.40
CA TYR A 91 -1.53 10.01 21.43
C TYR A 91 -0.27 9.19 21.67
N ARG A 92 0.85 9.57 21.04
CA ARG A 92 2.11 8.84 21.12
C ARG A 92 3.31 9.76 20.93
N GLU A 93 4.18 9.79 21.94
CA GLU A 93 5.49 10.43 21.84
C GLU A 93 6.50 9.53 21.11
N GLU A 94 7.41 10.16 20.38
CA GLU A 94 8.49 9.49 19.65
C GLU A 94 9.82 10.20 19.96
N PRO A 95 10.35 10.05 21.19
CA PRO A 95 11.58 10.71 21.59
C PRO A 95 12.74 10.26 20.68
N GLY A 96 13.49 11.24 20.17
CA GLY A 96 14.63 10.99 19.27
C GLY A 96 14.26 10.82 17.79
N LEU A 97 12.97 10.77 17.43
CA LEU A 97 12.57 10.66 16.02
C LEU A 97 12.82 11.96 15.26
N CYS A 98 12.52 13.11 15.87
CA CYS A 98 12.78 14.44 15.29
C CYS A 98 12.96 15.45 16.43
N ALA A 99 14.02 16.27 16.37
CA ALA A 99 14.30 17.30 17.37
C ALA A 99 13.63 18.66 17.06
N ASP A 100 13.07 18.82 15.86
CA ASP A 100 12.43 20.06 15.45
C ASP A 100 11.10 20.28 16.18
N ALA A 101 10.92 21.45 16.81
CA ALA A 101 9.71 21.77 17.55
C ALA A 101 8.43 21.73 16.70
N ARG A 102 8.52 21.90 15.37
CA ARG A 102 7.39 21.78 14.44
C ARG A 102 6.84 20.35 14.38
N PHE A 103 7.64 19.33 14.68
CA PHE A 103 7.21 17.92 14.73
C PHE A 103 6.02 17.72 15.68
N ALA A 104 6.02 18.43 16.80
CA ALA A 104 4.96 18.41 17.81
C ALA A 104 3.58 18.91 17.30
N ARG A 105 3.51 19.49 16.10
CA ARG A 105 2.29 20.03 15.48
C ARG A 105 1.68 19.11 14.41
N ILE A 106 2.34 17.99 14.07
CA ILE A 106 1.82 17.06 13.06
C ILE A 106 0.51 16.45 13.57
N THR A 107 -0.50 16.37 12.69
CA THR A 107 -1.81 15.75 12.96
C THR A 107 -2.06 14.64 11.94
N ALA A 108 -3.07 13.80 12.16
CA ALA A 108 -3.42 12.78 11.17
C ALA A 108 -3.84 13.41 9.84
N ARG A 109 -4.56 14.55 9.86
CA ARG A 109 -4.91 15.31 8.64
C ARG A 109 -3.67 15.67 7.83
N HIS A 110 -2.63 16.20 8.49
CA HIS A 110 -1.38 16.54 7.82
C HIS A 110 -0.71 15.32 7.18
N VAL A 111 -0.71 14.17 7.85
CA VAL A 111 -0.13 12.94 7.29
C VAL A 111 -0.92 12.46 6.08
N LEU A 112 -2.24 12.33 6.20
CA LEU A 112 -3.11 11.81 5.13
C LEU A 112 -3.06 12.68 3.87
N SER A 113 -2.83 13.98 4.01
CA SER A 113 -2.69 14.93 2.91
C SER A 113 -1.24 15.21 2.47
N HIS A 114 -0.26 14.45 2.98
CA HIS A 114 1.17 14.67 2.69
C HIS A 114 1.68 16.10 3.01
N ALA A 115 1.07 16.74 4.01
CA ALA A 115 1.40 18.07 4.50
C ALA A 115 2.06 18.05 5.90
N SER A 116 2.64 16.92 6.30
CA SER A 116 3.29 16.78 7.62
C SER A 116 4.61 17.52 7.75
N GLY A 117 5.28 17.84 6.63
CA GLY A 117 6.65 18.37 6.64
C GLY A 117 7.73 17.31 6.88
N LEU A 118 7.36 16.03 7.01
CA LEU A 118 8.32 14.93 7.13
C LEU A 118 8.86 14.51 5.75
N PRO A 119 10.13 14.10 5.66
CA PRO A 119 10.71 13.62 4.41
C PRO A 119 10.12 12.27 3.98
N ASN A 120 10.47 11.82 2.78
CA ASN A 120 10.16 10.47 2.33
C ASN A 120 11.32 9.52 2.65
N TRP A 121 11.22 8.76 3.74
CA TRP A 121 12.22 7.77 4.16
C TRP A 121 13.63 8.36 4.29
N ALA A 122 13.91 8.98 5.44
CA ALA A 122 15.21 9.57 5.73
C ALA A 122 15.91 8.86 6.90
N GLU A 123 17.22 9.06 6.99
CA GLU A 123 18.01 8.69 8.16
C GLU A 123 17.50 9.44 9.39
N LYS A 124 17.59 8.78 10.54
CA LYS A 124 17.13 9.30 11.83
C LYS A 124 18.33 9.91 12.57
N PRO A 125 18.16 11.00 13.35
CA PRO A 125 16.91 11.73 13.58
C PRO A 125 16.45 12.52 12.34
N LEU A 126 15.14 12.58 12.14
CA LEU A 126 14.52 13.25 11.01
C LEU A 126 14.65 14.76 11.12
N SER A 127 14.74 15.43 9.96
CA SER A 127 14.64 16.89 9.83
C SER A 127 13.34 17.27 9.13
N MET A 128 12.60 18.22 9.70
CA MET A 128 11.37 18.73 9.09
C MET A 128 11.72 19.61 7.88
N GLU A 129 11.15 19.30 6.72
CA GLU A 129 11.36 20.08 5.49
C GLU A 129 10.56 21.40 5.50
N PHE A 130 9.39 21.40 6.12
CA PHE A 130 8.53 22.57 6.26
C PHE A 130 7.60 22.43 7.47
N THR A 131 6.88 23.51 7.81
CA THR A 131 5.91 23.51 8.90
C THR A 131 4.65 22.71 8.52
N PRO A 132 4.12 21.83 9.40
CA PRO A 132 2.91 21.08 9.09
C PRO A 132 1.77 21.98 8.60
N GLY A 133 1.18 21.63 7.46
CA GLY A 133 0.10 22.38 6.81
C GLY A 133 0.54 23.48 5.81
N GLU A 134 1.83 23.84 5.77
CA GLU A 134 2.33 24.94 4.91
C GLU A 134 2.95 24.45 3.58
N GLY A 135 2.94 23.14 3.31
CA GLY A 135 3.55 22.57 2.11
C GLY A 135 3.08 21.15 1.80
N PHE A 136 3.64 20.60 0.72
CA PHE A 136 3.39 19.22 0.29
C PHE A 136 4.71 18.48 0.08
N ARG A 137 4.85 17.32 0.72
CA ARG A 137 5.89 16.32 0.48
C ARG A 137 5.27 14.95 0.60
N TYR A 138 5.29 14.19 -0.49
CA TYR A 138 4.99 12.77 -0.44
C TYR A 138 5.89 12.11 0.61
N SER A 139 5.28 11.45 1.60
CA SER A 139 6.01 10.98 2.79
C SER A 139 5.45 9.65 3.27
N GLY A 140 6.20 8.58 3.03
CA GLY A 140 5.98 7.30 3.69
C GLY A 140 6.29 7.34 5.19
N GLU A 141 7.27 8.16 5.58
CA GLU A 141 7.65 8.37 6.99
C GLU A 141 6.48 8.91 7.82
N GLY A 142 5.70 9.86 7.27
CA GLY A 142 4.49 10.36 7.90
C GLY A 142 3.43 9.27 8.10
N TYR A 143 3.21 8.43 7.08
CA TYR A 143 2.28 7.29 7.18
C TYR A 143 2.74 6.27 8.22
N TYR A 144 4.05 6.00 8.31
CA TYR A 144 4.61 5.09 9.29
C TYR A 144 4.51 5.64 10.72
N TYR A 145 4.71 6.95 10.92
CA TYR A 145 4.46 7.58 12.21
C TYR A 145 2.98 7.47 12.62
N LEU A 146 2.06 7.76 11.69
CA LEU A 146 0.62 7.65 11.97
C LEU A 146 0.18 6.19 12.23
N GLN A 147 0.78 5.21 11.54
CA GLN A 147 0.56 3.80 11.87
C GLN A 147 0.92 3.50 13.32
N ARG A 148 2.10 3.92 13.79
CA ARG A 148 2.54 3.67 15.17
C ARG A 148 1.58 4.29 16.19
N VAL A 149 1.00 5.46 15.88
CA VAL A 149 -0.05 6.07 16.69
C VAL A 149 -1.31 5.21 16.71
N VAL A 150 -1.79 4.79 15.53
CA VAL A 150 -2.99 3.95 15.39
C VAL A 150 -2.83 2.61 16.10
N GLU A 151 -1.69 1.94 15.95
CA GLU A 151 -1.40 0.67 16.63
C GLU A 151 -1.39 0.82 18.15
N GLN A 152 -0.88 1.95 18.67
CA GLN A 152 -0.91 2.25 20.09
C GLN A 152 -2.34 2.48 20.61
N LEU A 153 -3.15 3.22 19.87
CA LEU A 153 -4.54 3.51 20.28
C LEU A 153 -5.45 2.28 20.20
N CYS A 154 -5.21 1.40 19.22
CA CYS A 154 -6.05 0.22 19.01
C CYS A 154 -5.55 -1.02 19.75
N HIS A 155 -4.34 -0.98 20.33
CA HIS A 155 -3.67 -2.13 20.93
C HIS A 155 -3.58 -3.35 19.99
N ALA A 156 -3.38 -3.09 18.70
CA ALA A 156 -3.31 -4.10 17.64
C ALA A 156 -2.31 -3.64 16.56
N ARG A 157 -1.65 -4.60 15.90
CA ARG A 157 -0.70 -4.31 14.82
C ARG A 157 -1.43 -4.01 13.52
N LEU A 158 -0.77 -3.31 12.59
CA LEU A 158 -1.33 -2.96 11.29
C LEU A 158 -1.97 -4.15 10.54
N PRO A 159 -1.33 -5.34 10.43
CA PRO A 159 -1.96 -6.47 9.74
C PRO A 159 -3.26 -6.93 10.40
N GLU A 160 -3.32 -6.93 11.74
CA GLU A 160 -4.51 -7.31 12.50
C GLU A 160 -5.64 -6.30 12.30
N LEU A 161 -5.30 -5.01 12.19
CA LEU A 161 -6.27 -3.95 11.87
C LEU A 161 -6.78 -4.09 10.44
N PHE A 162 -5.92 -4.39 9.47
CA PHE A 162 -6.37 -4.64 8.10
C PHE A 162 -7.26 -5.89 8.01
N ASP A 163 -6.93 -6.96 8.73
CA ASP A 163 -7.78 -8.16 8.80
C ASP A 163 -9.15 -7.85 9.39
N ALA A 164 -9.19 -7.11 10.51
CA ALA A 164 -10.42 -6.82 11.23
C ALA A 164 -11.36 -5.86 10.50
N TYR A 165 -10.82 -4.80 9.86
CA TYR A 165 -11.63 -3.76 9.22
C TYR A 165 -11.89 -4.02 7.73
N PHE A 166 -11.02 -4.78 7.05
CA PHE A 166 -11.08 -4.97 5.60
C PHE A 166 -11.09 -6.44 5.19
N PHE A 167 -10.05 -7.21 5.48
CA PHE A 167 -9.92 -8.49 4.78
C PHE A 167 -10.96 -9.52 5.22
N THR A 168 -11.23 -9.64 6.52
CA THR A 168 -12.24 -10.58 7.03
C THR A 168 -13.67 -10.16 6.68
N PRO A 169 -14.11 -8.91 6.95
CA PRO A 169 -15.49 -8.50 6.66
C PRO A 169 -15.86 -8.54 5.18
N TRP A 170 -14.88 -8.29 4.30
CA TRP A 170 -15.09 -8.22 2.86
C TRP A 170 -14.64 -9.48 2.10
N GLY A 171 -14.26 -10.54 2.82
CA GLY A 171 -13.87 -11.82 2.23
C GLY A 171 -12.60 -11.76 1.36
N MET A 172 -11.69 -10.82 1.62
CA MET A 172 -10.44 -10.65 0.87
C MET A 172 -9.36 -11.65 1.34
N SER A 173 -9.66 -12.95 1.25
CA SER A 173 -8.83 -14.05 1.77
C SER A 173 -7.46 -14.24 1.09
N HIS A 174 -7.21 -13.50 0.00
CA HIS A 174 -5.94 -13.48 -0.74
C HIS A 174 -5.16 -12.18 -0.53
N SER A 175 -5.55 -11.36 0.45
CA SER A 175 -4.86 -10.13 0.81
C SER A 175 -4.12 -10.27 2.14
N SER A 176 -3.06 -9.49 2.32
CA SER A 176 -2.32 -9.43 3.58
C SER A 176 -1.66 -8.06 3.76
N GLY A 177 -1.56 -7.60 5.00
CA GLY A 177 -0.80 -6.39 5.37
C GLY A 177 0.66 -6.67 5.72
N ILE A 178 1.09 -7.92 5.55
CA ILE A 178 2.45 -8.40 5.83
C ILE A 178 2.76 -9.63 4.97
N TRP A 179 4.01 -9.78 4.55
CA TRP A 179 4.45 -10.98 3.86
C TRP A 179 4.28 -12.22 4.76
N ASN A 180 3.84 -13.33 4.16
CA ASN A 180 3.84 -14.65 4.76
C ASN A 180 3.99 -15.73 3.66
N GLY A 181 4.26 -16.98 4.04
CA GLY A 181 4.47 -18.06 3.07
C GLY A 181 3.28 -18.35 2.15
N ALA A 182 2.04 -18.12 2.61
CA ALA A 182 0.85 -18.34 1.80
C ALA A 182 0.70 -17.26 0.69
N ILE A 183 1.04 -16.01 1.00
CA ILE A 183 1.15 -14.92 0.03
C ILE A 183 2.33 -15.18 -0.90
N GLY A 184 3.51 -15.51 -0.34
CA GLY A 184 4.72 -15.80 -1.11
C GLY A 184 4.52 -16.91 -2.13
N ALA A 185 3.75 -17.95 -1.83
CA ALA A 185 3.44 -19.04 -2.76
C ALA A 185 2.65 -18.59 -4.00
N ARG A 186 1.83 -17.54 -3.89
CA ARG A 186 0.99 -17.00 -4.97
C ARG A 186 1.56 -15.77 -5.64
N MET A 187 2.59 -15.18 -5.04
CA MET A 187 3.16 -13.91 -5.47
C MET A 187 3.89 -14.03 -6.81
N THR A 188 3.67 -13.06 -7.69
CA THR A 188 4.46 -12.86 -8.91
C THR A 188 5.93 -12.57 -8.58
N HIS A 189 6.84 -12.85 -9.53
CA HIS A 189 8.18 -12.24 -9.47
C HIS A 189 8.10 -10.75 -9.81
N ILE A 190 9.08 -10.00 -9.32
CA ILE A 190 9.32 -8.60 -9.71
C ILE A 190 10.21 -8.61 -10.95
N PHE A 191 9.98 -7.64 -11.83
CA PHE A 191 10.79 -7.40 -13.02
C PHE A 191 11.27 -5.96 -13.01
N ASP A 192 12.50 -5.72 -13.47
CA ASP A 192 13.04 -4.38 -13.63
C ASP A 192 12.51 -3.69 -14.90
N GLU A 193 12.93 -2.44 -15.13
CA GLU A 193 12.54 -1.64 -16.31
C GLU A 193 12.95 -2.26 -17.65
N LYS A 194 13.86 -3.25 -17.64
CA LYS A 194 14.34 -3.98 -18.82
C LYS A 194 13.63 -5.33 -18.97
N GLY A 195 12.63 -5.62 -18.14
CA GLY A 195 11.91 -6.90 -18.15
C GLY A 195 12.74 -8.06 -17.58
N VAL A 196 13.83 -7.78 -16.87
CA VAL A 196 14.67 -8.81 -16.26
C VAL A 196 14.06 -9.21 -14.92
N MET A 197 13.81 -10.51 -14.76
CA MET A 197 13.27 -11.10 -13.55
C MET A 197 14.24 -10.93 -12.39
N GLN A 198 13.74 -10.41 -11.27
CA GLN A 198 14.50 -10.21 -10.05
C GLN A 198 14.33 -11.42 -9.11
N GLU A 199 15.21 -11.49 -8.10
CA GLU A 199 15.07 -12.47 -7.03
C GLU A 199 13.72 -12.33 -6.34
N LYS A 200 13.10 -13.47 -6.04
CA LYS A 200 11.83 -13.48 -5.34
C LYS A 200 12.08 -13.17 -3.88
N ARG A 201 11.23 -12.33 -3.31
CA ARG A 201 11.19 -12.10 -1.88
C ARG A 201 10.69 -13.35 -1.14
N GLU A 202 11.46 -13.80 -0.16
CA GLU A 202 11.18 -15.00 0.64
C GLU A 202 10.85 -14.70 2.11
N GLY A 203 10.69 -13.42 2.47
CA GLY A 203 10.49 -13.03 3.86
C GLY A 203 10.06 -11.58 4.05
N VAL A 204 9.73 -11.27 5.30
CA VAL A 204 9.42 -9.91 5.76
C VAL A 204 10.68 -9.04 5.63
N ASP A 205 10.55 -7.82 5.14
CA ASP A 205 11.67 -6.87 5.05
C ASP A 205 11.70 -6.00 6.31
N LEU A 206 12.60 -6.33 7.22
CA LEU A 206 12.79 -5.60 8.48
C LEU A 206 13.92 -4.57 8.38
N THR A 207 14.49 -4.38 7.20
CA THR A 207 15.72 -3.61 7.00
C THR A 207 15.44 -2.20 6.47
N GLY A 208 16.49 -1.38 6.46
CA GLY A 208 16.44 -0.05 5.86
C GLY A 208 15.58 0.95 6.63
N LEU A 209 15.11 1.97 5.90
CA LEU A 209 14.41 3.12 6.46
C LEU A 209 12.88 2.93 6.53
N ALA A 210 12.36 1.86 5.93
CA ALA A 210 10.93 1.63 5.74
C ALA A 210 10.56 0.15 6.02
N PRO A 211 10.75 -0.34 7.26
CA PRO A 211 10.53 -1.75 7.59
C PRO A 211 9.06 -2.16 7.47
N GLU A 212 8.84 -3.45 7.29
CA GLU A 212 7.53 -4.10 7.23
C GLU A 212 7.08 -4.64 8.60
N PRO A 213 5.77 -4.64 8.92
CA PRO A 213 4.67 -4.06 8.15
C PRO A 213 4.67 -2.55 8.24
N ASN A 214 4.38 -1.89 7.11
CA ASN A 214 4.07 -0.48 7.14
C ASN A 214 2.87 -0.07 6.27
N ALA A 215 2.19 0.97 6.77
CA ALA A 215 1.03 1.61 6.17
C ALA A 215 1.34 2.32 4.86
N ALA A 216 2.61 2.44 4.49
CA ALA A 216 3.03 3.12 3.29
C ALA A 216 3.18 2.18 2.10
N TRP A 217 3.48 0.88 2.27
CA TRP A 217 3.72 -0.02 1.14
C TRP A 217 3.39 -1.52 1.33
N SER A 218 3.09 -2.01 2.53
CA SER A 218 3.05 -3.47 2.81
C SER A 218 1.74 -4.21 2.47
N LEU A 219 0.91 -3.69 1.56
CA LEU A 219 -0.27 -4.40 1.07
C LEU A 219 0.10 -5.41 -0.01
N TYR A 220 -0.32 -6.65 0.19
CA TYR A 220 -0.32 -7.72 -0.80
C TYR A 220 -1.77 -8.02 -1.17
N ALA A 221 -2.09 -8.04 -2.47
CA ALA A 221 -3.46 -8.26 -2.91
C ALA A 221 -3.53 -8.86 -4.33
N THR A 222 -4.70 -9.41 -4.65
CA THR A 222 -5.14 -9.75 -6.00
C THR A 222 -5.89 -8.57 -6.62
N SER A 223 -6.15 -8.62 -7.93
CA SER A 223 -6.95 -7.59 -8.59
C SER A 223 -8.46 -7.74 -8.40
N GLY A 224 -8.94 -8.87 -7.86
CA GLY A 224 -10.36 -9.18 -7.70
C GLY A 224 -10.70 -9.83 -6.38
#